data_AF-A0AAV8YST9-F1
#
_entry.id   AF-A0AAV8YST9-F1
#
_cell.length_a   1.000
_cell.length_b   1.000
_cell.length_c   1.000
_cell.angle_alpha   90.00
_cell.angle_beta   90.00
_cell.angle_gamma   90.00
#
_symmetry.space_group_name_H-M   'P 1'
#
loop_
_entity.id
_entity.type
_entity.pdbx_description
1 polymer ?
#
loop_
_entity_poly.entity_id
_entity_poly.type
_entity_poly.pdbx_seq_one_letter_code
_entity_poly.pdbx_strand_id
1 'polypeptide(L)'
;MKLIQTAFKSRIASYRVHSENRYSDYNMFFESIKNKVIHLLSEVIKIHNAVKVIMELFGRYILQTQKIVNNKSFNTANKVIDSAADLNDVFYVFVDLMTTQMSEFEKRDSGWELQFIMYVEINLNKFCAFGGSSYKKLPSFIEKKKGIVNVHNQDQCCFLWAIISALHPVRERTLDVSSYPQFSTVVDIEGMTFPVNLRDISKFELRNNISINVHTLESNFENDKIVYRVVGPLYYSQKKLHICTYQFAANNQ
;
A
#
# COMPACT_ATOMS: atom_id res chain seq x y z
N MET A 1 -13.64 19.01 -8.37
CA MET A 1 -12.47 18.21 -7.96
C MET A 1 -11.29 18.62 -8.82
N LYS A 2 -10.11 18.83 -8.26
CA LYS A 2 -8.92 19.25 -9.00
C LYS A 2 -7.75 18.29 -8.72
N LEU A 3 -7.10 17.83 -9.78
CA LEU A 3 -5.85 17.09 -9.67
C LEU A 3 -4.75 18.09 -9.28
N ILE A 4 -4.12 17.88 -8.13
CA ILE A 4 -3.10 18.80 -7.60
C ILE A 4 -1.70 18.38 -8.03
N GLN A 5 -1.45 17.07 -8.05
CA GLN A 5 -0.15 16.54 -8.41
C GLN A 5 -0.32 15.17 -9.07
N THR A 6 0.31 15.03 -10.24
CA THR A 6 0.55 13.75 -10.89
C THR A 6 2.00 13.33 -10.62
N ALA A 7 2.16 12.09 -10.13
CA ALA A 7 3.42 11.36 -10.04
C ALA A 7 4.62 12.04 -9.34
N PHE A 8 4.89 11.61 -8.11
CA PHE A 8 6.26 11.51 -7.60
C PHE A 8 6.42 10.22 -6.79
N LYS A 9 7.40 9.39 -7.19
CA LYS A 9 8.00 8.22 -6.52
C LYS A 9 7.13 7.07 -5.97
N SER A 10 5.83 7.22 -5.75
CA SER A 10 4.87 6.17 -5.31
C SER A 10 3.41 6.64 -5.29
N ARG A 11 3.19 7.95 -5.48
CA ARG A 11 1.88 8.60 -5.54
C ARG A 11 1.29 8.42 -6.94
N ILE A 12 0.15 7.74 -7.04
CA ILE A 12 -0.65 7.67 -8.26
C ILE A 12 -1.12 9.09 -8.59
N ALA A 13 -1.81 9.72 -7.64
CA ALA A 13 -2.31 11.08 -7.78
C ALA A 13 -2.75 11.65 -6.43
N SER A 14 -2.69 12.97 -6.32
CA SER A 14 -3.35 13.72 -5.24
C SER A 14 -4.49 14.55 -5.80
N TYR A 15 -5.70 14.30 -5.28
CA TYR A 15 -6.90 15.03 -5.67
C TYR A 15 -7.34 15.94 -4.55
N ARG A 16 -7.63 17.20 -4.86
CA ARG A 16 -8.29 18.12 -3.94
C ARG A 16 -9.77 18.20 -4.27
N VAL A 17 -10.58 17.92 -3.27
CA VAL A 17 -12.04 17.94 -3.36
C VAL A 17 -12.54 19.12 -2.54
N HIS A 18 -13.23 20.02 -3.23
CA HIS A 18 -13.89 21.17 -2.64
C HIS A 18 -15.38 20.89 -2.55
N SER A 19 -16.00 21.40 -1.49
CA SER A 19 -17.44 21.65 -1.46
C SER A 19 -17.78 22.88 -2.31
N GLU A 20 -19.00 22.94 -2.83
CA GLU A 20 -19.55 24.12 -3.49
C GLU A 20 -19.89 25.23 -2.47
N ASN A 21 -20.31 24.84 -1.27
CA ASN A 21 -20.63 25.74 -0.17
C ASN A 21 -19.52 25.74 0.89
N ARG A 22 -19.46 26.82 1.69
CA ARG A 22 -18.63 26.84 2.90
C ARG A 22 -19.40 26.17 4.04
N TYR A 23 -18.75 25.22 4.69
CA TYR A 23 -19.30 24.52 5.84
C TYR A 23 -18.37 24.68 7.04
N SER A 24 -18.95 24.91 8.21
CA SER A 24 -18.30 24.74 9.52
C SER A 24 -18.68 23.40 10.16
N ASP A 25 -19.78 22.79 9.73
CA ASP A 25 -20.19 21.45 10.16
C ASP A 25 -19.47 20.36 9.34
N TYR A 26 -18.79 19.44 10.03
CA TYR A 26 -18.03 18.36 9.41
C TYR A 26 -18.93 17.39 8.64
N ASN A 27 -20.08 17.00 9.20
CA ASN A 27 -20.97 16.02 8.59
C ASN A 27 -21.57 16.59 7.30
N MET A 28 -22.06 17.84 7.34
CA MET A 28 -22.58 18.51 6.15
C MET A 28 -21.51 18.62 5.04
N PHE A 29 -20.27 18.96 5.41
CA PHE A 29 -19.17 19.01 4.46
C PHE A 29 -18.91 17.64 3.82
N PHE A 30 -18.75 16.59 4.63
CA PHE A 30 -18.43 15.26 4.12
C PHE A 30 -19.56 14.68 3.26
N GLU A 31 -20.82 14.83 3.65
CA GLU A 31 -21.96 14.42 2.83
C GLU A 31 -21.97 15.14 1.48
N SER A 32 -21.63 16.44 1.45
CA SER A 32 -21.59 17.22 0.21
C SER A 32 -20.53 16.74 -0.81
N ILE A 33 -19.47 16.06 -0.34
CA ILE A 33 -18.38 15.56 -1.20
C ILE A 33 -18.39 14.05 -1.37
N LYS A 34 -19.20 13.31 -0.59
CA LYS A 34 -19.23 11.84 -0.53
C LYS A 34 -19.25 11.19 -1.90
N ASN A 35 -20.21 11.57 -2.74
CA ASN A 35 -20.36 10.99 -4.09
C ASN A 35 -19.13 11.24 -4.98
N LYS A 36 -18.51 12.42 -4.86
CA LYS A 36 -17.28 12.77 -5.61
C LYS A 36 -16.11 11.89 -5.16
N VAL A 37 -15.99 11.62 -3.86
CA VAL A 37 -14.92 10.78 -3.29
C VAL A 37 -15.13 9.30 -3.66
N ILE A 38 -16.33 8.76 -3.46
CA ILE A 38 -16.63 7.36 -3.77
C ILE A 38 -16.42 7.08 -5.26
N HIS A 39 -16.89 7.98 -6.13
CA HIS A 39 -16.67 7.84 -7.57
C HIS A 39 -15.18 7.82 -7.93
N LEU A 40 -14.38 8.74 -7.39
CA LEU A 40 -12.94 8.76 -7.58
C LEU A 40 -12.28 7.44 -7.16
N LEU A 41 -12.58 6.95 -5.95
CA LEU A 41 -12.01 5.70 -5.44
C LEU A 41 -12.41 4.51 -6.32
N SER A 42 -13.66 4.48 -6.78
CA SER A 42 -14.15 3.40 -7.64
C SER A 42 -13.41 3.33 -8.98
N GLU A 43 -13.16 4.48 -9.64
CA GLU A 43 -12.44 4.53 -10.91
C GLU A 43 -10.97 4.14 -10.74
N VAL A 44 -10.35 4.59 -9.67
CA VAL A 44 -8.94 4.27 -9.36
C VAL A 44 -8.76 2.79 -9.07
N ILE A 45 -9.68 2.17 -8.32
CA ILE A 45 -9.65 0.73 -8.00
C ILE A 45 -9.86 -0.11 -9.26
N LYS A 46 -10.74 0.29 -10.18
CA LYS A 46 -10.90 -0.41 -11.48
C LYS A 46 -9.59 -0.46 -12.27
N ILE A 47 -8.78 0.59 -12.21
CA ILE A 47 -7.51 0.69 -12.96
C ILE A 47 -6.39 -0.07 -12.23
N HIS A 48 -6.28 0.08 -10.91
CA HIS A 48 -5.11 -0.38 -10.15
C HIS A 48 -5.34 -1.64 -9.31
N ASN A 49 -6.56 -2.20 -9.32
CA ASN A 49 -7.05 -3.34 -8.51
C ASN A 49 -7.05 -3.10 -6.99
N ALA A 50 -6.01 -2.45 -6.46
CA ALA A 50 -5.92 -2.02 -5.08
C ALA A 50 -5.04 -0.77 -4.95
N VAL A 51 -5.36 0.08 -3.97
CA VAL A 51 -4.67 1.36 -3.72
C VAL A 51 -4.54 1.67 -2.24
N LYS A 52 -3.53 2.45 -1.89
CA LYS A 52 -3.28 2.93 -0.54
C LYS A 52 -3.72 4.38 -0.46
N VAL A 53 -4.74 4.64 0.34
CA VAL A 53 -5.43 5.92 0.44
C VAL A 53 -5.11 6.60 1.76
N ILE A 54 -4.82 7.90 1.68
CA ILE A 54 -4.80 8.82 2.83
C ILE A 54 -5.75 9.95 2.48
N MET A 55 -6.59 10.35 3.43
CA MET A 55 -7.35 11.59 3.36
C MET A 55 -6.76 12.61 4.32
N GLU A 56 -6.71 13.87 3.90
CA GLU A 56 -6.27 14.99 4.74
C GLU A 56 -7.26 16.14 4.62
N LEU A 57 -7.88 16.52 5.73
CA LEU A 57 -8.86 17.59 5.79
C LEU A 57 -8.21 18.89 6.22
N PHE A 58 -8.45 19.96 5.45
CA PHE A 58 -7.91 21.29 5.71
C PHE A 58 -9.01 22.23 6.19
N GLY A 59 -8.81 22.85 7.35
CA GLY A 59 -9.71 23.83 7.94
C GLY A 59 -9.01 25.14 8.26
N ARG A 60 -9.76 26.24 8.19
CA ARG A 60 -9.31 27.56 8.64
C ARG A 60 -9.82 27.79 10.06
N TYR A 61 -8.89 28.01 10.98
CA TYR A 61 -9.18 28.20 12.40
C TYR A 61 -8.83 29.62 12.83
N ILE A 62 -9.55 30.12 13.84
CA ILE A 62 -9.29 31.39 14.48
C ILE A 62 -9.06 31.19 15.98
N LEU A 63 -8.01 31.81 16.51
CA LEU A 63 -7.79 31.96 17.94
C LEU A 63 -8.47 33.25 18.39
N GLN A 64 -9.68 33.15 18.92
CA GLN A 64 -10.55 34.29 19.27
C GLN A 64 -9.83 35.32 20.16
N THR A 65 -9.05 34.83 21.14
CA THR A 65 -8.35 35.67 22.13
C THR A 65 -7.29 36.58 21.53
N GLN A 66 -6.61 36.15 20.47
CA GLN A 66 -5.51 36.89 19.82
C GLN A 66 -5.87 37.37 18.41
N LYS A 67 -7.07 37.04 17.92
CA LYS A 67 -7.53 37.26 16.53
C LYS A 67 -6.54 36.70 15.48
N ILE A 68 -5.80 35.66 15.84
CA ILE A 68 -4.86 34.99 14.92
C ILE A 68 -5.63 33.98 14.10
N VAL A 69 -5.41 33.99 12.78
CA VAL A 69 -6.00 33.01 11.87
C VAL A 69 -4.91 32.06 11.39
N ASN A 70 -5.20 30.77 11.38
CA ASN A 70 -4.27 29.77 10.90
C ASN A 70 -5.00 28.63 10.18
N ASN A 71 -4.33 28.04 9.20
CA ASN A 71 -4.83 26.84 8.52
C ASN A 71 -4.27 25.62 9.25
N LYS A 72 -5.13 24.67 9.58
CA LYS A 72 -4.75 23.38 10.18
C LYS A 72 -5.20 22.25 9.28
N SER A 73 -4.45 21.17 9.28
CA SER A 73 -4.80 19.96 8.55
C SER A 73 -4.69 18.73 9.45
N PHE A 74 -5.52 17.74 9.14
CA PHE A 74 -5.65 16.51 9.91
C PHE A 74 -5.75 15.36 8.92
N ASN A 75 -4.82 14.42 9.02
CA ASN A 75 -4.71 13.32 8.08
C ASN A 75 -5.04 11.97 8.71
N THR A 76 -5.55 11.08 7.87
CA THR A 76 -5.79 9.69 8.23
C THR A 76 -4.49 8.89 8.16
N ALA A 77 -4.45 7.78 8.89
CA ALA A 77 -3.47 6.74 8.59
C ALA A 77 -3.72 6.18 7.19
N ASN A 78 -2.70 5.52 6.64
CA ASN A 78 -2.83 4.81 5.38
C ASN A 78 -3.83 3.66 5.48
N LYS A 79 -4.78 3.61 4.55
CA LYS A 79 -5.69 2.47 4.41
C LYS A 79 -5.59 1.88 3.01
N VAL A 80 -5.48 0.56 2.95
CA VAL A 80 -5.50 -0.18 1.69
C VAL A 80 -6.96 -0.44 1.32
N ILE A 81 -7.31 -0.20 0.07
CA ILE A 81 -8.65 -0.42 -0.48
C ILE A 81 -8.50 -1.23 -1.77
N ASP A 82 -9.29 -2.27 -1.93
CA ASP A 82 -9.36 -3.11 -3.13
C ASP A 82 -10.81 -3.21 -3.64
N SER A 83 -11.03 -4.02 -4.68
CA SER A 83 -12.34 -4.22 -5.31
C SER A 83 -13.38 -4.89 -4.42
N ALA A 84 -12.98 -5.52 -3.31
CA ALA A 84 -13.89 -6.15 -2.36
C ALA A 84 -14.33 -5.21 -1.23
N ALA A 85 -13.71 -4.04 -1.10
CA ALA A 85 -14.03 -3.08 -0.04
C ALA A 85 -15.34 -2.34 -0.29
N ASP A 86 -16.16 -2.17 0.76
CA ASP A 86 -17.28 -1.23 0.73
C ASP A 86 -16.75 0.20 0.84
N LEU A 87 -16.87 0.97 -0.25
CA LEU A 87 -16.37 2.34 -0.33
C LEU A 87 -17.16 3.32 0.56
N ASN A 88 -18.42 3.03 0.89
CA ASN A 88 -19.19 3.85 1.84
C ASN A 88 -18.64 3.66 3.25
N ASP A 89 -18.43 2.42 3.67
CA ASP A 89 -17.88 2.11 4.99
C ASP A 89 -16.47 2.68 5.12
N VAL A 90 -15.64 2.53 4.09
CA VAL A 90 -14.29 3.11 4.09
C VAL A 90 -14.35 4.63 4.20
N PHE A 91 -15.26 5.28 3.48
CA PHE A 91 -15.46 6.73 3.56
C PHE A 91 -15.84 7.16 4.98
N TYR A 92 -16.84 6.53 5.59
CA TYR A 92 -17.29 6.90 6.94
C TYR A 92 -16.23 6.64 8.02
N VAL A 93 -15.42 5.59 7.88
CA VAL A 93 -14.26 5.38 8.79
C VAL A 93 -13.27 6.54 8.70
N PHE A 94 -13.00 7.07 7.50
CA PHE A 94 -12.13 8.24 7.36
C PHE A 94 -12.78 9.51 7.93
N VAL A 95 -14.08 9.70 7.72
CA VAL A 95 -14.85 10.82 8.28
C VAL A 95 -14.79 10.82 9.80
N ASP A 96 -15.09 9.69 10.44
CA ASP A 96 -15.11 9.55 11.90
C ASP A 96 -13.74 9.89 12.52
N LEU A 97 -12.67 9.37 11.92
CA LEU A 97 -11.30 9.62 12.39
C LEU A 97 -10.92 11.11 12.30
N MET A 98 -11.21 11.77 11.18
CA MET A 98 -10.90 13.20 11.01
C MET A 98 -11.78 14.08 11.91
N THR A 99 -13.08 13.79 12.01
CA THR A 99 -14.01 14.53 12.88
C THR A 99 -13.58 14.42 14.34
N THR A 100 -13.12 13.23 14.78
CA THR A 100 -12.59 13.02 16.12
C THR A 100 -11.33 13.84 16.36
N GLN A 101 -10.34 13.77 15.46
CA GLN A 101 -9.09 14.54 15.56
C GLN A 101 -9.33 16.04 15.66
N MET A 102 -10.27 16.56 14.86
CA MET A 102 -10.61 17.98 14.86
C MET A 102 -11.36 18.40 16.12
N SER A 103 -12.35 17.61 16.53
CA SER A 103 -13.12 17.87 17.77
C SER A 103 -12.19 17.89 18.98
N GLU A 104 -11.20 17.00 19.04
CA GLU A 104 -10.20 17.02 20.10
C GLU A 104 -9.31 18.27 20.03
N PHE A 105 -8.94 18.74 18.84
CA PHE A 105 -8.12 19.93 18.68
C PHE A 105 -8.82 21.20 19.20
N GLU A 106 -10.13 21.33 18.94
CA GLU A 106 -10.96 22.43 19.46
C GLU A 106 -11.12 22.33 20.99
N LYS A 107 -11.32 21.12 21.53
CA LYS A 107 -11.60 20.89 22.96
C LYS A 107 -10.40 21.03 23.90
N ARG A 108 -9.15 20.94 23.42
CA ARG A 108 -7.94 20.93 24.26
C ARG A 108 -7.57 22.30 24.86
N ASP A 109 -8.55 23.14 25.22
CA ASP A 109 -8.39 24.52 25.72
C ASP A 109 -7.45 25.39 24.86
N SER A 110 -7.32 25.03 23.58
CA SER A 110 -6.37 25.64 22.66
C SER A 110 -6.82 27.04 22.20
N GLY A 111 -8.10 27.37 22.44
CA GLY A 111 -8.76 28.60 22.03
C GLY A 111 -9.02 28.70 20.52
N TRP A 112 -8.69 27.65 19.76
CA TRP A 112 -8.92 27.60 18.32
C TRP A 112 -10.35 27.14 18.01
N GLU A 113 -11.04 27.94 17.22
CA GLU A 113 -12.39 27.66 16.73
C GLU A 113 -12.34 27.53 15.20
N LEU A 114 -13.00 26.50 14.66
CA LEU A 114 -13.14 26.35 13.21
C LEU A 114 -14.00 27.48 12.64
N GLN A 115 -13.47 28.23 11.67
CA GLN A 115 -14.27 29.16 10.87
C GLN A 115 -15.01 28.44 9.75
N PHE A 116 -14.28 27.66 8.94
CA PHE A 116 -14.83 26.83 7.88
C PHE A 116 -13.82 25.82 7.37
N ILE A 117 -14.34 24.74 6.79
CA ILE A 117 -13.60 23.69 6.12
C ILE A 117 -13.25 24.17 4.70
N MET A 118 -11.97 24.09 4.34
CA MET A 118 -11.47 24.59 3.06
C MET A 118 -11.62 23.56 1.94
N TYR A 119 -11.13 22.34 2.19
CA TYR A 119 -11.14 21.22 1.25
C TYR A 119 -10.60 19.96 1.92
N VAL A 120 -10.79 18.82 1.25
CA VAL A 120 -10.08 17.57 1.57
C VAL A 120 -9.13 17.21 0.43
N GLU A 121 -7.96 16.69 0.78
CA GLU A 121 -7.03 16.08 -0.16
C GLU A 121 -7.08 14.56 -0.03
N ILE A 122 -7.19 13.88 -1.17
CA ILE A 122 -7.17 12.43 -1.29
C ILE A 122 -5.86 12.07 -1.96
N ASN A 123 -4.97 11.48 -1.17
CA ASN A 123 -3.67 11.02 -1.60
C ASN A 123 -3.76 9.54 -1.94
N LEU A 124 -3.65 9.23 -3.23
CA LEU A 124 -3.69 7.87 -3.74
C LEU A 124 -2.27 7.43 -4.03
N ASN A 125 -1.84 6.39 -3.34
CA ASN A 125 -0.55 5.77 -3.51
C ASN A 125 -0.72 4.39 -4.13
N LYS A 126 0.25 4.01 -4.95
CA LYS A 126 0.27 2.67 -5.56
C LYS A 126 0.31 1.64 -4.44
N PHE A 127 -0.65 0.73 -4.44
CA PHE A 127 -0.61 -0.42 -3.57
C PHE A 127 -0.25 -1.63 -4.42
N CYS A 128 0.99 -2.11 -4.26
CA CYS A 128 1.35 -3.43 -4.75
C CYS A 128 0.73 -4.45 -3.80
N ALA A 129 -0.48 -4.91 -4.11
CA ALA A 129 -0.90 -6.23 -3.68
C ALA A 129 0.19 -7.20 -4.17
N PHE A 130 0.83 -7.91 -3.25
CA PHE A 130 1.81 -8.92 -3.62
C PHE A 130 1.14 -9.93 -4.54
N GLY A 131 1.50 -9.86 -5.81
CA GLY A 131 1.25 -10.88 -6.79
C GLY A 131 2.58 -11.14 -7.45
N GLY A 132 3.48 -11.80 -6.74
CA GLY A 132 4.55 -12.47 -7.46
C GLY A 132 3.90 -13.63 -8.20
N SER A 133 3.63 -13.39 -9.46
CA SER A 133 3.08 -14.33 -10.40
C SER A 133 4.21 -15.10 -11.08
N SER A 134 4.72 -14.53 -12.16
CA SER A 134 5.80 -15.05 -12.98
C SER A 134 7.08 -14.29 -12.73
N TYR A 135 8.15 -14.74 -13.37
CA TYR A 135 9.46 -14.13 -13.30
C TYR A 135 9.40 -12.63 -13.61
N LYS A 136 10.03 -11.84 -12.72
CA LYS A 136 10.30 -10.42 -12.94
C LYS A 136 11.80 -10.20 -12.87
N LYS A 137 12.35 -9.55 -13.89
CA LYS A 137 13.78 -9.26 -13.95
C LYS A 137 14.20 -8.36 -12.79
N LEU A 138 15.26 -8.74 -12.09
CA LEU A 138 15.84 -7.92 -11.03
C LEU A 138 16.52 -6.68 -11.62
N PRO A 139 16.55 -5.56 -10.88
CA PRO A 139 17.45 -4.47 -11.20
C PRO A 139 18.90 -4.94 -11.27
N SER A 140 19.64 -4.44 -12.25
CA SER A 140 20.99 -4.92 -12.59
C SER A 140 21.97 -4.87 -11.40
N PHE A 141 21.84 -3.89 -10.50
CA PHE A 141 22.70 -3.78 -9.32
C PHE A 141 22.47 -4.91 -8.30
N ILE A 142 21.28 -5.51 -8.25
CA ILE A 142 20.97 -6.67 -7.39
C ILE A 142 21.45 -7.95 -8.09
N GLU A 143 21.11 -8.09 -9.37
CA GLU A 143 21.49 -9.25 -10.19
C GLU A 143 23.01 -9.45 -10.17
N LYS A 144 23.79 -8.37 -10.28
CA LYS A 144 25.25 -8.39 -10.21
C LYS A 144 25.82 -8.86 -8.86
N LYS A 145 25.08 -8.67 -7.76
CA LYS A 145 25.53 -9.11 -6.43
C LYS A 145 25.42 -10.63 -6.24
N LYS A 146 24.66 -11.32 -7.11
CA LYS A 146 24.47 -12.78 -7.07
C LYS A 146 24.02 -13.35 -5.72
N GLY A 147 23.48 -12.52 -4.83
CA GLY A 147 23.02 -12.93 -3.49
C GLY A 147 21.58 -13.42 -3.46
N ILE A 148 20.87 -13.39 -4.60
CA ILE A 148 19.46 -13.74 -4.73
C ILE A 148 19.31 -14.70 -5.90
N VAL A 149 18.61 -15.80 -5.66
CA VAL A 149 18.16 -16.70 -6.71
C VAL A 149 16.78 -16.22 -7.19
N ASN A 150 16.66 -15.90 -8.48
CA ASN A 150 15.41 -15.43 -9.09
C ASN A 150 15.01 -16.39 -10.21
N VAL A 151 14.29 -17.45 -9.86
CA VAL A 151 13.90 -18.54 -10.77
C VAL A 151 13.02 -18.00 -11.91
N HIS A 152 13.34 -18.39 -13.15
CA HIS A 152 12.65 -18.02 -14.39
C HIS A 152 11.38 -18.86 -14.60
N ASN A 153 10.30 -18.55 -13.88
CA ASN A 153 9.01 -19.20 -14.07
C ASN A 153 8.07 -18.44 -15.04
N GLN A 154 7.25 -19.19 -15.79
CA GLN A 154 6.21 -18.66 -16.68
C GLN A 154 4.80 -18.75 -16.07
N ASP A 155 4.64 -19.55 -15.02
CA ASP A 155 3.40 -19.70 -14.28
C ASP A 155 3.17 -18.56 -13.27
N GLN A 156 2.08 -18.63 -12.50
CA GLN A 156 1.76 -17.65 -11.46
C GLN A 156 2.32 -18.03 -10.07
N CYS A 157 3.30 -18.94 -10.01
CA CYS A 157 3.75 -19.61 -8.79
C CYS A 157 5.15 -19.17 -8.30
N CYS A 158 5.64 -17.96 -8.62
CA CYS A 158 7.00 -17.57 -8.24
C CYS A 158 7.24 -17.56 -6.72
N PHE A 159 6.18 -17.39 -5.91
CA PHE A 159 6.23 -17.57 -4.47
C PHE A 159 6.75 -18.97 -4.10
N LEU A 160 6.18 -20.01 -4.73
CA LEU A 160 6.60 -21.39 -4.53
C LEU A 160 8.00 -21.62 -5.07
N TRP A 161 8.32 -21.13 -6.28
CA TRP A 161 9.66 -21.27 -6.83
C TRP A 161 10.75 -20.61 -5.98
N ALA A 162 10.45 -19.49 -5.31
CA ALA A 162 11.35 -18.87 -4.34
C ALA A 162 11.57 -19.76 -3.10
N ILE A 163 10.52 -20.41 -2.60
CA ILE A 163 10.61 -21.36 -1.47
C ILE A 163 11.40 -22.61 -1.88
N ILE A 164 11.07 -23.22 -3.01
CA ILE A 164 11.73 -24.44 -3.49
C ILE A 164 13.21 -24.19 -3.76
N SER A 165 13.58 -23.07 -4.36
CA SER A 165 15.00 -22.76 -4.60
C SER A 165 15.80 -22.53 -3.32
N ALA A 166 15.14 -22.07 -2.24
CA ALA A 166 15.76 -21.96 -0.92
C ALA A 166 15.86 -23.32 -0.20
N LEU A 167 14.84 -24.18 -0.32
CA LEU A 167 14.81 -25.52 0.28
C LEU A 167 15.73 -26.51 -0.43
N HIS A 168 15.86 -26.39 -1.74
CA HIS A 168 16.62 -27.28 -2.62
C HIS A 168 17.66 -26.49 -3.43
N PRO A 169 18.68 -25.91 -2.79
CA PRO A 169 19.69 -25.10 -3.48
C PRO A 169 20.49 -25.96 -4.47
N VAL A 170 20.67 -25.45 -5.67
CA VAL A 170 21.47 -26.08 -6.74
C VAL A 170 22.72 -25.26 -7.05
N ARG A 171 23.75 -25.91 -7.61
CA ARG A 171 25.02 -25.24 -7.94
C ARG A 171 25.03 -24.63 -9.34
N GLU A 172 24.34 -25.25 -10.28
CA GLU A 172 24.29 -24.86 -11.68
C GLU A 172 22.84 -24.62 -12.12
N ARG A 173 22.66 -23.78 -13.15
CA ARG A 173 21.33 -23.46 -13.70
C ARG A 173 20.32 -23.07 -12.62
N THR A 174 20.78 -22.29 -11.64
CA THR A 174 20.00 -21.87 -10.45
C THR A 174 18.75 -21.06 -10.80
N LEU A 175 18.69 -20.49 -12.01
CA LEU A 175 17.55 -19.71 -12.46
C LEU A 175 16.54 -20.58 -13.22
N ASP A 176 16.84 -21.83 -13.55
CA ASP A 176 15.96 -22.66 -14.36
C ASP A 176 14.99 -23.46 -13.48
N VAL A 177 13.70 -23.39 -13.80
CA VAL A 177 12.65 -24.14 -13.09
C VAL A 177 12.94 -25.66 -13.09
N SER A 178 13.48 -26.19 -14.18
CA SER A 178 13.82 -27.61 -14.34
C SER A 178 14.95 -28.09 -13.44
N SER A 179 15.70 -27.18 -12.81
CA SER A 179 16.74 -27.53 -11.83
C SER A 179 16.16 -27.90 -10.47
N TYR A 180 14.86 -27.68 -10.25
CA TYR A 180 14.21 -27.84 -8.96
C TYR A 180 13.12 -28.92 -8.99
N PRO A 181 12.83 -29.58 -7.85
CA PRO A 181 11.68 -30.46 -7.76
C PRO A 181 10.37 -29.69 -7.96
N GLN A 182 9.33 -30.38 -8.40
CA GLN A 182 8.00 -29.80 -8.49
C GLN A 182 7.51 -29.39 -7.10
N PHE A 183 7.05 -28.14 -6.95
CA PHE A 183 6.65 -27.62 -5.64
C PHE A 183 5.55 -28.45 -4.97
N SER A 184 4.65 -29.04 -5.75
CA SER A 184 3.54 -29.85 -5.24
C SER A 184 3.98 -31.16 -4.57
N THR A 185 5.22 -31.61 -4.82
CA THR A 185 5.78 -32.80 -4.14
C THR A 185 6.59 -32.43 -2.90
N VAL A 186 6.81 -31.15 -2.63
CA VAL A 186 7.68 -30.66 -1.54
C VAL A 186 6.88 -29.91 -0.47
N VAL A 187 5.88 -29.13 -0.88
CA VAL A 187 5.08 -28.29 0.02
C VAL A 187 3.58 -28.54 -0.15
N ASP A 188 2.85 -28.49 0.96
CA ASP A 188 1.38 -28.48 0.98
C ASP A 188 0.86 -27.11 0.52
N ILE A 189 0.15 -27.13 -0.60
CA ILE A 189 -0.50 -25.97 -1.24
C ILE A 189 -2.03 -26.12 -1.28
N GLU A 190 -2.61 -27.10 -0.59
CA GLU A 190 -4.05 -27.34 -0.63
C GLU A 190 -4.84 -26.14 -0.08
N GLY A 191 -5.86 -25.71 -0.83
CA GLY A 191 -6.68 -24.55 -0.47
C GLY A 191 -5.98 -23.19 -0.66
N MET A 192 -4.78 -23.17 -1.26
CA MET A 192 -4.11 -21.93 -1.67
C MET A 192 -4.56 -21.50 -3.06
N THR A 193 -4.70 -20.19 -3.26
CA THR A 193 -4.92 -19.57 -4.58
C THR A 193 -3.67 -18.79 -5.00
N PHE A 194 -3.32 -18.85 -6.29
CA PHE A 194 -2.15 -18.19 -6.83
C PHE A 194 -2.55 -17.09 -7.81
N PRO A 195 -1.88 -15.91 -7.80
CA PRO A 195 -0.74 -15.53 -6.93
C PRO A 195 -1.10 -15.44 -5.44
N VAL A 196 -0.16 -15.82 -4.56
CA VAL A 196 -0.38 -15.86 -3.10
C VAL A 196 -0.59 -14.47 -2.53
N ASN A 197 -1.66 -14.30 -1.74
CA ASN A 197 -1.86 -13.09 -0.94
C ASN A 197 -1.04 -13.16 0.35
N LEU A 198 -0.45 -12.04 0.79
CA LEU A 198 0.33 -11.96 2.04
C LEU A 198 -0.42 -12.54 3.26
N ARG A 199 -1.74 -12.34 3.34
CA ARG A 199 -2.55 -12.84 4.47
C ARG A 199 -2.55 -14.36 4.58
N ASP A 200 -2.42 -15.05 3.44
CA ASP A 200 -2.47 -16.51 3.35
C ASP A 200 -1.09 -17.16 3.58
N ILE A 201 -0.01 -16.36 3.67
CA ILE A 201 1.34 -16.86 4.00
C ILE A 201 1.33 -17.52 5.39
N SER A 202 0.64 -16.94 6.37
CA SER A 202 0.54 -17.53 7.72
C SER A 202 -0.06 -18.94 7.71
N LYS A 203 -1.07 -19.19 6.87
CA LYS A 203 -1.67 -20.51 6.69
C LYS A 203 -0.69 -21.49 6.03
N PHE A 204 0.05 -21.01 5.03
CA PHE A 204 1.07 -21.80 4.35
C PHE A 204 2.22 -22.20 5.29
N GLU A 205 2.71 -21.28 6.12
CA GLU A 205 3.73 -21.55 7.15
C GLU A 205 3.26 -22.61 8.16
N LEU A 206 2.01 -22.54 8.60
CA LEU A 206 1.43 -23.51 9.54
C LEU A 206 1.39 -24.93 8.98
N ARG A 207 1.05 -25.07 7.68
CA ARG A 207 0.97 -26.37 7.00
C ARG A 207 2.33 -26.98 6.70
N ASN A 208 3.31 -26.13 6.37
CA ASN A 208 4.62 -26.57 5.90
C ASN A 208 5.71 -26.53 6.97
N ASN A 209 5.42 -25.98 8.15
CA ASN A 209 6.37 -25.77 9.25
C ASN A 209 7.65 -25.03 8.79
N ILE A 210 7.47 -23.94 8.05
CA ILE A 210 8.55 -23.06 7.59
C ILE A 210 8.29 -21.63 8.02
N SER A 211 9.34 -20.82 8.12
CA SER A 211 9.22 -19.38 8.35
C SER A 211 9.60 -18.61 7.10
N ILE A 212 8.82 -17.60 6.77
CA ILE A 212 8.86 -16.82 5.54
C ILE A 212 8.95 -15.35 5.93
N ASN A 213 9.92 -14.65 5.35
CA ASN A 213 10.01 -13.20 5.45
C ASN A 213 9.94 -12.62 4.05
N VAL A 214 8.99 -11.71 3.82
CA VAL A 214 8.77 -11.09 2.51
C VAL A 214 9.26 -9.65 2.56
N HIS A 215 10.17 -9.31 1.66
CA HIS A 215 10.68 -7.95 1.48
C HIS A 215 10.32 -7.45 0.07
N THR A 216 10.15 -6.14 -0.09
CA THR A 216 10.00 -5.49 -1.40
C THR A 216 11.19 -4.61 -1.72
N LEU A 217 11.28 -4.22 -2.99
CA LEU A 217 12.21 -3.22 -3.47
C LEU A 217 11.41 -2.04 -4.03
N GLU A 218 11.58 -0.87 -3.42
CA GLU A 218 11.03 0.37 -3.96
C GLU A 218 12.09 1.10 -4.79
N SER A 219 11.66 1.71 -5.89
CA SER A 219 12.50 2.54 -6.74
C SER A 219 12.11 4.00 -6.60
N ASN A 220 13.11 4.85 -6.36
CA ASN A 220 12.99 6.29 -6.18
C ASN A 220 13.90 7.01 -7.18
N PHE A 221 13.40 8.07 -7.82
CA PHE A 221 14.23 8.97 -8.63
C PHE A 221 14.95 10.05 -7.78
N GLU A 222 16.21 9.86 -7.43
CA GLU A 222 17.01 10.80 -6.62
C GLU A 222 18.17 11.34 -7.47
N ASN A 223 18.33 12.67 -7.55
CA ASN A 223 19.44 13.33 -8.28
C ASN A 223 19.64 12.78 -9.71
N ASP A 224 18.56 12.76 -10.49
CA ASP A 224 18.52 12.24 -11.86
C ASP A 224 18.90 10.75 -12.04
N LYS A 225 18.82 9.96 -10.96
CA LYS A 225 19.14 8.53 -10.95
C LYS A 225 18.05 7.71 -10.25
N ILE A 226 17.82 6.49 -10.73
CA ILE A 226 16.97 5.52 -10.04
C ILE A 226 17.78 4.91 -8.89
N VAL A 227 17.34 5.18 -7.67
CA VAL A 227 17.84 4.59 -6.42
C VAL A 227 16.83 3.56 -5.95
N TYR A 228 17.31 2.37 -5.63
CA TYR A 228 16.47 1.29 -5.12
C TYR A 228 16.71 1.11 -3.62
N ARG A 229 15.63 0.96 -2.85
CA ARG A 229 15.66 0.73 -1.40
C ARG A 229 14.86 -0.52 -1.08
N VAL A 230 15.42 -1.38 -0.23
CA VAL A 230 14.67 -2.52 0.31
C VAL A 230 13.68 -1.96 1.33
N VAL A 231 12.41 -2.31 1.18
CA VAL A 231 11.33 -1.89 2.08
C VAL A 231 10.65 -3.14 2.63
N GLY A 232 10.28 -3.09 3.91
CA GLY A 232 9.66 -4.21 4.61
C GLY A 232 10.40 -4.61 5.89
N PRO A 233 10.10 -5.79 6.47
CA PRO A 233 9.31 -6.87 5.87
C PRO A 233 7.83 -6.52 5.68
N LEU A 234 7.26 -6.91 4.55
CA LEU A 234 5.84 -6.83 4.25
C LEU A 234 5.05 -8.02 4.81
N TYR A 235 5.76 -9.11 5.08
CA TYR A 235 5.33 -10.18 5.97
C TYR A 235 6.55 -10.66 6.77
N TYR A 236 6.38 -10.84 8.07
CA TYR A 236 7.42 -11.34 8.97
C TYR A 236 6.89 -12.52 9.77
N SER A 237 7.58 -13.65 9.68
CA SER A 237 7.20 -14.85 10.44
C SER A 237 7.39 -14.64 11.94
N GLN A 238 6.43 -15.09 12.73
CA GLN A 238 6.55 -15.09 14.20
C GLN A 238 7.37 -16.27 14.74
N LYS A 239 7.59 -17.30 13.92
CA LYS A 239 8.43 -18.46 14.26
C LYS A 239 9.83 -18.27 13.67
N LYS A 240 10.86 -18.83 14.29
CA LYS A 240 12.24 -18.86 13.77
C LYS A 240 12.58 -20.24 13.20
N LEU A 241 12.14 -20.51 11.98
CA LEU A 241 12.53 -21.67 11.18
C LEU A 241 13.07 -21.16 9.84
N HIS A 242 14.34 -20.78 9.80
CA HIS A 242 14.92 -19.91 8.76
C HIS A 242 14.63 -20.33 7.29
N ILE A 243 13.73 -19.61 6.61
CA ILE A 243 13.72 -19.43 5.15
C ILE A 243 13.44 -17.96 4.84
N CYS A 244 14.36 -17.28 4.13
CA CYS A 244 14.14 -15.90 3.68
C CYS A 244 13.71 -15.91 2.22
N THR A 245 12.43 -15.66 1.95
CA THR A 245 11.89 -15.59 0.58
C THR A 245 11.82 -14.14 0.11
N TYR A 246 12.72 -13.74 -0.77
CA TYR A 246 12.62 -12.43 -1.40
C TYR A 246 11.64 -12.50 -2.58
N GLN A 247 10.54 -11.75 -2.52
CA GLN A 247 9.61 -11.65 -3.63
C GLN A 247 9.68 -10.24 -4.22
N PHE A 248 10.26 -10.14 -5.42
CA PHE A 248 10.53 -8.86 -6.06
C PHE A 248 9.32 -8.39 -6.86
N ALA A 249 8.59 -7.41 -6.33
CA ALA A 249 7.79 -6.53 -7.17
C ALA A 249 8.75 -5.55 -7.86
N ALA A 250 9.34 -5.93 -8.99
CA ALA A 250 10.02 -4.96 -9.85
C ALA A 250 8.96 -4.01 -10.41
N ASN A 251 8.98 -2.76 -9.92
CA ASN A 251 8.40 -1.62 -10.63
C ASN A 251 9.11 -1.53 -11.98
N ASN A 252 8.37 -1.72 -13.08
CA ASN A 252 8.70 -1.17 -14.40
C ASN A 252 7.47 -1.29 -15.30
N GLN A 253 6.61 -0.28 -15.22
CA GLN A 253 6.28 0.67 -16.31
C GLN A 253 5.22 1.64 -15.80
#